data_AF-A0A803LHG8-F1
#
_entry.id   AF-A0A803LHG8-F1
#
_cell.length_a   1.000
_cell.length_b   1.000
_cell.length_c   1.000
_cell.angle_alpha   90.00
_cell.angle_beta   90.00
_cell.angle_gamma   90.00
#
_symmetry.space_group_name_H-M   'P 1'
#
loop_
_entity.id
_entity.type
_entity.pdbx_description
1 polymer ?
#
loop_
_entity_poly.entity_id
_entity_poly.type
_entity_poly.pdbx_seq_one_letter_code
_entity_poly.pdbx_strand_id
1 'polypeptide(L)'
;MSSNQPESKELIISRDVLFNEGAQWQWNESNPEVQDLEVPVVVIPSSSPDVDDLIYMGTNSKMIEDFKKAMMSEYEMTDLGAMKYFLGMQVKQSTGRIFLSQEKYVKDMLKNFNMRDCKPMATPRATNEKLSKYYGKENVDALLYRSMVISLIYLTNTRPDIVHAVSIVSRFMSEPSKTNLATVKRILRYFEGTKSHGIMYESEIDYKLTGYTDSDWAG
;
A
#
# COMPACT_ATOMS: atom_id res chain seq x y z
N MET A 1 -14.20 -1.94 55.93
CA MET A 1 -14.90 -1.27 54.82
C MET A 1 -13.85 -0.81 53.83
N SER A 2 -14.05 -1.06 52.52
CA SER A 2 -13.37 -0.49 51.33
C SER A 2 -11.84 -0.27 51.33
N SER A 3 -11.12 -0.45 50.22
CA SER A 3 -11.51 -0.88 48.86
C SER A 3 -10.26 -1.32 48.10
N ASN A 4 -10.43 -2.25 47.16
CA ASN A 4 -9.41 -2.56 46.15
C ASN A 4 -9.13 -1.33 45.26
N GLN A 5 -7.89 -1.18 44.79
CA GLN A 5 -7.59 -0.60 43.48
C GLN A 5 -6.89 -1.67 42.64
N PRO A 6 -7.23 -1.82 41.34
CA PRO A 6 -6.64 -2.84 40.49
C PRO A 6 -5.43 -2.34 39.68
N GLU A 7 -4.59 -3.29 39.25
CA GLU A 7 -3.69 -3.22 38.09
C GLU A 7 -4.55 -3.03 36.79
N SER A 8 -4.16 -2.27 35.74
CA SER A 8 -5.02 -1.85 34.59
C SER A 8 -4.89 -2.60 33.23
N LYS A 9 -4.16 -2.11 32.21
CA LYS A 9 -3.57 -2.78 31.01
C LYS A 9 -2.56 -1.84 30.30
N GLU A 10 -1.40 -2.33 29.81
CA GLU A 10 -0.60 -1.63 28.77
C GLU A 10 -0.86 -2.25 27.40
N LEU A 11 -1.13 -1.40 26.41
CA LEU A 11 -1.33 -1.78 25.02
C LEU A 11 -0.79 -0.62 24.17
N ILE A 12 0.25 -0.89 23.37
CA ILE A 12 0.98 0.15 22.64
C ILE A 12 0.42 0.26 21.22
N ILE A 13 -0.07 1.45 20.85
CA ILE A 13 -0.41 1.82 19.48
C ILE A 13 0.61 2.86 19.00
N SER A 14 0.99 2.78 17.72
CA SER A 14 2.25 3.30 17.17
C SER A 14 2.62 4.75 17.56
N ARG A 15 3.60 4.85 18.46
CA ARG A 15 4.38 6.03 18.88
C ARG A 15 3.57 7.15 19.57
N ASP A 16 3.90 7.30 20.85
CA ASP A 16 3.66 8.46 21.72
C ASP A 16 2.30 8.54 22.46
N VAL A 17 1.78 7.39 22.91
CA VAL A 17 0.85 7.29 24.07
C VAL A 17 1.21 6.10 24.96
N LEU A 18 1.31 6.30 26.28
CA LEU A 18 1.51 5.24 27.30
C LEU A 18 0.16 4.72 27.83
N PHE A 19 0.12 3.44 28.21
CA PHE A 19 -0.98 2.82 28.96
C PHE A 19 -0.41 2.30 30.34
N ASN A 20 -0.99 1.35 31.11
CA ASN A 20 -0.40 0.83 32.39
C ASN A 20 -0.89 -0.59 32.80
N GLU A 21 -0.05 -1.64 32.97
CA GLU A 21 -0.44 -3.08 32.95
C GLU A 21 -1.56 -3.64 33.89
N GLY A 22 -2.31 -4.69 33.43
CA GLY A 22 -3.31 -5.49 34.21
C GLY A 22 -4.26 -6.50 33.48
N ALA A 23 -4.91 -6.17 32.35
CA ALA A 23 -5.97 -7.01 31.76
C ALA A 23 -5.48 -8.31 31.06
N GLN A 24 -5.93 -9.48 31.52
CA GLN A 24 -5.66 -10.77 30.88
C GLN A 24 -6.69 -11.10 29.78
N TRP A 25 -6.20 -11.46 28.59
CA TRP A 25 -7.03 -11.94 27.48
C TRP A 25 -7.16 -13.46 27.51
N GLN A 26 -8.38 -13.96 27.66
CA GLN A 26 -8.70 -15.37 27.39
C GLN A 26 -9.20 -15.53 25.96
N TRP A 27 -8.38 -16.15 25.11
CA TRP A 27 -8.84 -16.65 23.81
C TRP A 27 -9.77 -17.84 24.04
N ASN A 28 -10.98 -17.77 23.47
CA ASN A 28 -11.91 -18.89 23.44
C ASN A 28 -12.07 -19.35 21.99
N GLU A 29 -11.46 -20.49 21.65
CA GLU A 29 -11.39 -21.04 20.29
C GLU A 29 -12.74 -21.59 19.77
N SER A 30 -13.83 -21.47 20.54
CA SER A 30 -15.09 -22.17 20.31
C SER A 30 -16.10 -21.48 19.39
N ASN A 31 -15.67 -20.62 18.45
CA ASN A 31 -16.57 -20.06 17.44
C ASN A 31 -15.93 -19.98 16.02
N PRO A 32 -16.12 -21.01 15.18
CA PRO A 32 -15.56 -21.06 13.82
C PRO A 32 -16.40 -20.33 12.76
N GLU A 33 -17.51 -19.67 13.13
CA GLU A 33 -18.33 -18.91 12.17
C GLU A 33 -17.71 -17.55 11.84
N VAL A 34 -16.78 -17.55 10.88
CA VAL A 34 -16.41 -16.35 10.12
C VAL A 34 -17.57 -16.00 9.19
N GLN A 35 -18.57 -15.29 9.72
CA GLN A 35 -19.66 -14.73 8.91
C GLN A 35 -19.10 -13.63 7.98
N ASP A 36 -19.73 -13.48 6.81
CA ASP A 36 -19.19 -12.77 5.65
C ASP A 36 -18.58 -11.40 5.99
N LEU A 37 -17.29 -11.28 5.69
CA LEU A 37 -16.49 -10.05 5.90
C LEU A 37 -16.90 -8.96 4.91
N GLU A 38 -17.98 -8.24 5.19
CA GLU A 38 -17.95 -6.80 4.99
C GLU A 38 -16.91 -6.22 5.96
N VAL A 39 -15.88 -5.54 5.45
CA VAL A 39 -14.88 -4.89 6.30
C VAL A 39 -15.22 -3.40 6.43
N PRO A 40 -15.95 -2.97 7.48
CA PRO A 40 -16.25 -1.57 7.72
C PRO A 40 -14.99 -0.84 8.21
N VAL A 41 -14.14 -0.45 7.26
CA VAL A 41 -13.02 0.45 7.51
C VAL A 41 -13.48 1.88 7.26
N VAL A 42 -13.48 2.70 8.31
CA VAL A 42 -13.88 4.11 8.27
C VAL A 42 -12.62 4.98 8.37
N VAL A 43 -12.44 5.86 7.39
CA VAL A 43 -11.34 6.83 7.34
C VAL A 43 -11.72 8.09 8.11
N ILE A 44 -10.81 8.59 8.96
CA ILE A 44 -10.98 9.78 9.79
C ILE A 44 -10.18 10.96 9.21
N PRO A 45 -10.81 12.04 8.73
CA PRO A 45 -10.16 13.32 8.57
C PRO A 45 -10.25 14.13 9.88
N SER A 46 -9.13 14.67 10.35
CA SER A 46 -9.09 15.69 11.42
C SER A 46 -9.10 17.11 10.82
N SER A 47 -9.42 18.11 11.64
CA SER A 47 -9.41 19.54 11.29
C SER A 47 -8.00 20.17 11.25
N SER A 48 -6.95 19.37 11.48
CA SER A 48 -5.54 19.79 11.54
C SER A 48 -4.86 19.79 10.15
N PRO A 49 -3.77 20.56 9.95
CA PRO A 49 -3.02 20.53 8.69
C PRO A 49 -2.31 19.19 8.43
N ASP A 50 -2.05 18.42 9.48
CA ASP A 50 -1.60 17.04 9.41
C ASP A 50 -2.82 16.10 9.56
N VAL A 51 -3.11 15.34 8.50
CA VAL A 51 -4.26 14.43 8.41
C VAL A 51 -3.75 13.00 8.37
N ASP A 52 -4.03 12.23 9.42
CA ASP A 52 -3.69 10.82 9.53
C ASP A 52 -4.90 9.91 9.26
N ASP A 53 -4.75 8.97 8.32
CA ASP A 53 -5.74 7.93 8.04
C ASP A 53 -5.72 6.84 9.13
N LEU A 54 -6.71 6.80 10.04
CA LEU A 54 -6.91 5.64 10.92
C LEU A 54 -7.65 4.51 10.20
N ILE A 55 -7.17 3.27 10.37
CA ILE A 55 -7.90 2.04 10.04
C ILE A 55 -8.27 1.32 11.32
N TYR A 56 -9.53 0.90 11.44
CA TYR A 56 -9.98 -0.10 12.40
C TYR A 56 -10.74 -1.23 11.70
N MET A 57 -10.68 -2.43 12.29
CA MET A 57 -11.28 -3.65 11.76
C MET A 57 -11.76 -4.51 12.92
N GLY A 58 -12.81 -5.31 12.70
CA GLY A 58 -13.32 -6.26 13.70
C GLY A 58 -14.30 -7.25 13.06
N THR A 59 -14.59 -8.33 13.78
CA THR A 59 -15.56 -9.36 13.36
C THR A 59 -16.94 -9.18 14.00
N ASN A 60 -17.07 -8.29 14.99
CA ASN A 60 -18.31 -8.02 15.71
C ASN A 60 -18.77 -6.58 15.41
N SER A 61 -19.83 -6.44 14.63
CA SER A 61 -20.38 -5.14 14.21
C SER A 61 -20.72 -4.21 15.38
N LYS A 62 -21.24 -4.74 16.49
CA LYS A 62 -21.55 -3.95 17.69
C LYS A 62 -20.29 -3.39 18.33
N MET A 63 -19.23 -4.19 18.44
CA MET A 63 -17.94 -3.72 18.98
C MET A 63 -17.33 -2.63 18.11
N ILE A 64 -17.47 -2.73 16.78
CA ILE A 64 -17.02 -1.72 15.81
C ILE A 64 -17.82 -0.42 15.98
N GLU A 65 -19.15 -0.50 16.12
CA GLU A 65 -19.99 0.67 16.39
C GLU A 65 -19.68 1.35 17.73
N ASP A 66 -19.49 0.57 18.79
CA ASP A 66 -19.23 1.10 20.13
C ASP A 66 -17.83 1.74 20.19
N PHE A 67 -16.81 1.12 19.57
CA PHE A 67 -15.48 1.73 19.37
C PHE A 67 -15.56 3.04 18.57
N LYS A 68 -16.29 3.03 17.45
CA LYS A 68 -16.50 4.22 16.61
C LYS A 68 -17.15 5.36 17.40
N LYS A 69 -18.20 5.08 18.18
CA LYS A 69 -18.88 6.09 19.03
C LYS A 69 -17.92 6.68 20.07
N ALA A 70 -17.14 5.84 20.75
CA ALA A 70 -16.16 6.29 21.74
C ALA A 70 -15.06 7.17 21.12
N MET A 71 -14.51 6.77 19.97
CA MET A 71 -13.53 7.59 19.26
C MET A 71 -14.13 8.92 18.78
N MET A 72 -15.38 8.92 18.27
CA MET A 72 -16.08 10.13 17.83
C MET A 72 -16.49 11.08 18.97
N SER A 73 -16.50 10.62 20.23
CA SER A 73 -16.74 11.51 21.38
C SER A 73 -15.47 12.15 21.93
N GLU A 74 -14.32 11.51 21.78
CA GLU A 74 -13.03 12.02 22.27
C GLU A 74 -12.31 12.92 21.24
N TYR A 75 -12.55 12.72 19.93
CA TYR A 75 -11.85 13.42 18.84
C TYR A 75 -12.80 14.03 17.81
N GLU A 76 -12.38 15.11 17.14
CA GLU A 76 -13.08 15.63 15.95
C GLU A 76 -12.87 14.68 14.76
N MET A 77 -13.85 13.80 14.53
CA MET A 77 -13.77 12.77 13.49
C MET A 77 -14.98 12.79 12.57
N THR A 78 -14.77 12.52 11.28
CA THR A 78 -15.86 12.22 10.33
C THR A 78 -15.87 10.74 9.97
N ASP A 79 -17.06 10.14 9.91
CA ASP A 79 -17.25 8.81 9.34
C ASP A 79 -17.42 8.89 7.82
N LEU A 80 -16.48 8.30 7.07
CA LEU A 80 -16.53 8.22 5.61
C LEU A 80 -17.15 6.91 5.06
N GLY A 81 -17.69 6.07 5.94
CA GLY A 81 -18.19 4.73 5.61
C GLY A 81 -17.07 3.81 5.09
N ALA A 82 -17.44 2.75 4.36
CA ALA A 82 -16.49 1.76 3.88
C ALA A 82 -15.36 2.36 3.01
N MET A 83 -14.12 2.00 3.36
CA MET A 83 -12.87 2.44 2.72
C MET A 83 -12.90 2.23 1.20
N LYS A 84 -12.81 3.37 0.50
CA LYS A 84 -12.63 3.50 -0.95
C LYS A 84 -11.23 4.00 -1.32
N TYR A 85 -10.56 4.66 -0.39
CA TYR A 85 -9.22 5.21 -0.52
C TYR A 85 -8.47 5.07 0.81
N PHE A 86 -7.16 4.80 0.75
CA PHE A 86 -6.25 4.82 1.92
C PHE A 86 -4.83 5.12 1.45
N LEU A 87 -4.16 6.12 2.05
CA LEU A 87 -2.80 6.55 1.66
C LEU A 87 -2.60 6.77 0.14
N GLY A 88 -3.65 7.15 -0.59
CA GLY A 88 -3.62 7.33 -2.06
C GLY A 88 -3.87 6.06 -2.90
N MET A 89 -4.00 4.88 -2.29
CA MET A 89 -4.46 3.65 -2.93
C MET A 89 -5.99 3.64 -3.04
N GLN A 90 -6.51 3.11 -4.14
CA GLN A 90 -7.95 2.90 -4.40
C GLN A 90 -8.34 1.49 -3.98
N VAL A 91 -9.35 1.39 -3.13
CA VAL A 91 -9.88 0.14 -2.58
C VAL A 91 -11.26 -0.11 -3.16
N LYS A 92 -11.49 -1.29 -3.73
CA LYS A 92 -12.82 -1.79 -4.09
C LYS A 92 -13.08 -3.07 -3.32
N GLN A 93 -14.11 -3.06 -2.50
CA GLN A 93 -14.50 -4.19 -1.66
C GLN A 93 -15.75 -4.85 -2.25
N SER A 94 -15.87 -6.16 -2.11
CA SER A 94 -17.01 -6.98 -2.51
C SER A 94 -17.03 -8.23 -1.63
N THR A 95 -18.14 -8.97 -1.60
CA THR A 95 -18.25 -10.19 -0.77
C THR A 95 -17.09 -11.15 -1.08
N GLY A 96 -16.28 -11.44 -0.05
CA GLY A 96 -15.09 -12.28 -0.17
C GLY A 96 -13.93 -11.74 -1.03
N ARG A 97 -13.94 -10.47 -1.46
CA ARG A 97 -12.91 -9.92 -2.36
C ARG A 97 -12.53 -8.47 -2.06
N ILE A 98 -11.24 -8.17 -2.09
CA ILE A 98 -10.69 -6.81 -1.97
C ILE A 98 -9.71 -6.56 -3.12
N PHE A 99 -9.99 -5.56 -3.94
CA PHE A 99 -9.11 -5.09 -5.01
C PHE A 99 -8.43 -3.78 -4.62
N LEU A 100 -7.09 -3.79 -4.56
CA LEU A 100 -6.25 -2.62 -4.34
C LEU A 100 -5.62 -2.16 -5.66
N SER A 101 -5.75 -0.88 -5.99
CA SER A 101 -5.17 -0.31 -7.22
C SER A 101 -4.68 1.12 -7.01
N GLN A 102 -3.80 1.59 -7.88
CA GLN A 102 -3.28 2.96 -7.85
C GLN A 102 -3.51 3.68 -9.19
N GLU A 103 -4.61 3.37 -9.90
CA GLU A 103 -4.89 3.85 -11.25
C GLU A 103 -4.88 5.38 -11.37
N LYS A 104 -5.47 6.10 -10.41
CA LYS A 104 -5.42 7.56 -10.35
C LYS A 104 -3.99 8.06 -10.21
N TYR A 105 -3.23 7.49 -9.26
CA TYR A 105 -1.82 7.84 -9.05
C TYR A 105 -0.98 7.58 -10.30
N VAL A 106 -1.18 6.47 -11.01
CA VAL A 106 -0.52 6.18 -12.29
C VAL A 106 -0.84 7.26 -13.34
N LYS A 107 -2.10 7.65 -13.49
CA LYS A 107 -2.53 8.70 -14.46
C LYS A 107 -1.94 10.08 -14.14
N ASP A 108 -1.75 10.39 -12.87
CA ASP A 108 -1.15 11.66 -12.42
C ASP A 108 0.39 11.62 -12.49
N MET A 109 1.03 10.51 -12.13
CA MET A 109 2.46 10.27 -12.32
C MET A 109 2.85 10.41 -13.81
N LEU A 110 2.09 9.78 -14.72
CA LEU A 110 2.32 9.88 -16.16
C LEU A 110 2.09 11.31 -16.69
N LYS A 111 1.20 12.10 -16.07
CA LYS A 111 1.06 13.54 -16.34
C LYS A 111 2.34 14.27 -15.97
N ASN A 112 2.77 14.13 -14.73
CA ASN A 112 3.83 14.93 -14.12
C ASN A 112 5.19 14.72 -14.80
N PHE A 113 5.41 13.53 -15.36
CA PHE A 113 6.63 13.20 -16.11
C PHE A 113 6.51 13.36 -17.64
N ASN A 114 5.41 13.94 -18.15
CA ASN A 114 5.15 14.11 -19.59
C ASN A 114 5.18 12.78 -20.37
N MET A 115 4.62 11.72 -19.79
CA MET A 115 4.55 10.35 -20.33
C MET A 115 3.11 9.89 -20.64
N ARG A 116 2.13 10.80 -20.61
CA ARG A 116 0.76 10.51 -21.08
C ARG A 116 0.75 10.13 -22.55
N ASP A 117 -0.15 9.20 -22.89
CA ASP A 117 -0.45 8.78 -24.27
C ASP A 117 0.77 8.29 -25.05
N CYS A 118 1.83 7.91 -24.32
CA CYS A 118 3.03 7.34 -24.90
C CYS A 118 2.75 5.93 -25.47
N LYS A 119 3.52 5.47 -26.44
CA LYS A 119 3.33 4.09 -26.95
C LYS A 119 3.54 3.10 -25.79
N PRO A 120 2.58 2.24 -25.44
CA PRO A 120 2.75 1.32 -24.30
C PRO A 120 3.89 0.32 -24.54
N MET A 121 4.37 -0.30 -23.46
CA MET A 121 5.30 -1.43 -23.49
C MET A 121 4.69 -2.63 -22.77
N ALA A 122 4.95 -3.84 -23.26
CA ALA A 122 4.41 -5.06 -22.66
C ALA A 122 5.16 -5.53 -21.40
N THR A 123 6.43 -5.12 -21.23
CA THR A 123 7.26 -5.52 -20.08
C THR A 123 7.98 -4.31 -19.45
N PRO A 124 8.10 -4.23 -18.11
CA PRO A 124 8.75 -3.12 -17.43
C PRO A 124 10.26 -3.05 -17.72
N ARG A 125 10.91 -4.20 -17.92
CA ARG A 125 12.35 -4.33 -18.23
C ARG A 125 12.57 -4.94 -19.63
N ALA A 126 13.66 -4.58 -20.29
CA ALA A 126 14.09 -5.22 -21.53
C ALA A 126 14.91 -6.49 -21.22
N THR A 127 14.62 -7.59 -21.93
CA THR A 127 15.26 -8.91 -21.74
C THR A 127 16.80 -8.87 -21.91
N ASN A 128 17.32 -7.94 -22.72
CA ASN A 128 18.73 -7.91 -23.14
C ASN A 128 19.52 -6.68 -22.64
N GLU A 129 18.99 -5.86 -21.72
CA GLU A 129 19.70 -4.67 -21.23
C GLU A 129 20.74 -5.00 -20.14
N LYS A 130 22.01 -5.07 -20.54
CA LYS A 130 23.15 -4.96 -19.61
C LYS A 130 23.34 -3.49 -19.21
N LEU A 131 22.84 -3.13 -18.02
CA LEU A 131 23.08 -1.82 -17.40
C LEU A 131 24.54 -1.67 -17.01
N SER A 132 25.35 -1.20 -17.96
CA SER A 132 26.77 -0.86 -17.78
C SER A 132 26.90 0.51 -17.12
N LYS A 133 27.78 0.61 -16.12
CA LYS A 133 28.16 1.88 -15.45
C LYS A 133 28.97 2.84 -16.33
N TYR A 134 29.36 2.45 -17.54
CA TYR A 134 30.44 3.10 -18.29
C TYR A 134 30.05 3.80 -19.61
N TYR A 135 28.77 3.83 -19.99
CA TYR A 135 28.33 4.51 -21.22
C TYR A 135 27.85 5.94 -20.98
N GLY A 136 28.68 6.90 -21.42
CA GLY A 136 28.27 8.28 -21.70
C GLY A 136 28.09 9.17 -20.48
N LYS A 137 29.12 9.99 -20.19
CA LYS A 137 29.18 10.94 -19.07
C LYS A 137 28.36 12.23 -19.32
N GLU A 138 27.14 12.07 -19.83
CA GLU A 138 26.19 13.16 -19.99
C GLU A 138 25.23 13.16 -18.80
N ASN A 139 25.31 14.21 -17.98
CA ASN A 139 24.55 14.32 -16.73
C ASN A 139 23.03 14.32 -17.00
N VAL A 140 22.35 13.30 -16.50
CA VAL A 140 20.90 13.34 -16.30
C VAL A 140 20.62 14.15 -15.03
N ASP A 141 19.54 14.93 -15.02
CA ASP A 141 19.05 15.58 -13.80
C ASP A 141 18.72 14.53 -12.73
N ALA A 142 19.55 14.48 -11.70
CA ALA A 142 19.42 13.55 -10.59
C ALA A 142 18.17 13.82 -9.73
N LEU A 143 17.66 15.05 -9.67
CA LEU A 143 16.43 15.37 -8.94
C LEU A 143 15.21 14.81 -9.67
N LEU A 144 15.11 15.05 -10.98
CA LEU A 144 14.07 14.47 -11.82
C LEU A 144 14.11 12.93 -11.80
N TYR A 145 15.30 12.34 -11.90
CA TYR A 145 15.46 10.89 -11.83
C TYR A 145 15.02 10.30 -10.49
N ARG A 146 15.43 10.91 -9.36
CA ARG A 146 14.99 10.50 -8.02
C ARG A 146 13.48 10.62 -7.87
N SER A 147 12.89 11.72 -8.33
CA SER A 147 11.43 11.92 -8.31
C SER A 147 10.70 10.79 -9.05
N MET A 148 11.13 10.45 -10.28
CA MET A 148 10.56 9.32 -11.02
C MET A 148 10.69 7.98 -10.27
N VAL A 149 11.88 7.66 -9.74
CA VAL A 149 12.08 6.36 -9.08
C VAL A 149 11.37 6.28 -7.72
N ILE A 150 11.27 7.38 -6.96
CA ILE A 150 10.47 7.42 -5.72
C ILE A 150 8.98 7.18 -6.03
N SER A 151 8.44 7.78 -7.10
CA SER A 151 7.06 7.49 -7.54
C SER A 151 6.85 6.02 -7.92
N LEU A 152 7.86 5.40 -8.55
CA LEU A 152 7.84 3.98 -8.88
C LEU A 152 7.97 3.06 -7.67
N ILE A 153 8.74 3.44 -6.64
CA ILE A 153 8.83 2.71 -5.36
C ILE A 153 7.48 2.72 -4.65
N TYR A 154 6.80 3.87 -4.57
CA TYR A 154 5.49 3.93 -3.93
C TYR A 154 4.41 3.10 -4.67
N LEU A 155 4.56 2.89 -5.98
CA LEU A 155 3.70 1.99 -6.77
C LEU A 155 3.90 0.50 -6.47
N THR A 156 5.03 0.06 -5.92
CA THR A 156 5.26 -1.38 -5.68
C THR A 156 4.27 -1.97 -4.67
N ASN A 157 3.63 -1.15 -3.85
CA ASN A 157 2.59 -1.56 -2.89
C ASN A 157 1.36 -2.20 -3.56
N THR A 158 1.00 -1.80 -4.79
CA THR A 158 -0.10 -2.45 -5.56
C THR A 158 0.38 -3.12 -6.84
N ARG A 159 1.69 -3.12 -7.11
CA ARG A 159 2.29 -3.60 -8.37
C ARG A 159 3.57 -4.41 -8.09
N PRO A 160 3.44 -5.65 -7.59
CA PRO A 160 4.59 -6.52 -7.32
C PRO A 160 5.38 -6.85 -8.59
N ASP A 161 4.73 -6.84 -9.75
CA ASP A 161 5.27 -7.11 -11.09
C ASP A 161 6.40 -6.15 -11.52
N ILE A 162 6.50 -4.95 -10.92
CA ILE A 162 7.59 -4.00 -11.19
C ILE A 162 8.72 -4.00 -10.16
N VAL A 163 8.57 -4.69 -9.02
CA VAL A 163 9.50 -4.62 -7.86
C VAL A 163 10.95 -4.84 -8.29
N HIS A 164 11.21 -5.90 -9.06
CA HIS A 164 12.56 -6.22 -9.53
C HIS A 164 13.15 -5.11 -10.41
N ALA A 165 12.39 -4.60 -11.37
CA ALA A 165 12.83 -3.52 -12.25
C ALA A 165 13.12 -2.22 -11.48
N VAL A 166 12.27 -1.88 -10.51
CA VAL A 166 12.45 -0.70 -9.63
C VAL A 166 13.67 -0.85 -8.72
N SER A 167 13.90 -2.06 -8.16
CA SER A 167 15.05 -2.37 -7.30
C SER A 167 16.42 -2.21 -7.99
N ILE A 168 16.43 -2.19 -9.33
CA ILE A 168 17.63 -2.02 -10.14
C ILE A 168 17.87 -0.53 -10.45
N VAL A 169 16.83 0.21 -10.87
CA VAL A 169 16.97 1.65 -11.17
C VAL A 169 17.21 2.49 -9.90
N SER A 170 16.71 2.08 -8.74
CA SER A 170 16.98 2.76 -7.46
C SER A 170 18.47 2.84 -7.09
N ARG A 171 19.28 1.87 -7.54
CA ARG A 171 20.73 1.81 -7.29
C ARG A 171 21.51 2.96 -7.93
N PHE A 172 20.89 3.70 -8.85
CA PHE A 172 21.51 4.79 -9.61
C PHE A 172 20.93 6.17 -9.27
N MET A 173 20.20 6.31 -8.15
CA MET A 173 19.65 7.60 -7.71
C MET A 173 20.71 8.70 -7.48
N SER A 174 21.92 8.34 -7.07
CA SER A 174 22.99 9.32 -6.80
C SER A 174 23.55 9.93 -8.07
N GLU A 175 23.84 9.10 -9.09
CA GLU A 175 24.49 9.48 -10.35
C GLU A 175 23.83 8.68 -11.51
N PRO A 176 22.71 9.17 -12.08
CA PRO A 176 22.00 8.49 -13.14
C PRO A 176 22.61 8.76 -14.52
N SER A 177 22.72 7.72 -15.35
CA SER A 177 23.08 7.83 -16.77
C SER A 177 21.85 7.97 -17.68
N LYS A 178 22.07 8.33 -18.95
CA LYS A 178 21.02 8.28 -19.99
C LYS A 178 20.38 6.90 -20.14
N THR A 179 21.15 5.81 -20.00
CA THR A 179 20.62 4.44 -20.06
C THR A 179 19.68 4.16 -18.90
N ASN A 180 20.04 4.57 -17.68
CA ASN A 180 19.19 4.43 -16.50
C ASN A 180 17.88 5.22 -16.66
N LEU A 181 17.94 6.44 -17.19
CA LEU A 181 16.74 7.25 -17.49
C LEU A 181 15.86 6.59 -18.56
N ALA A 182 16.46 5.99 -19.60
CA ALA A 182 15.71 5.24 -20.62
C ALA A 182 14.98 4.03 -20.02
N THR A 183 15.62 3.30 -19.10
CA THR A 183 14.98 2.19 -18.35
C THR A 183 13.82 2.69 -17.50
N VAL A 184 13.97 3.79 -16.76
CA VAL A 184 12.86 4.40 -15.98
C VAL A 184 11.70 4.82 -16.90
N LYS A 185 11.99 5.47 -18.03
CA LYS A 185 10.97 5.81 -19.03
C LYS A 185 10.31 4.57 -19.64
N ARG A 186 11.01 3.44 -19.78
CA ARG A 186 10.40 2.16 -20.20
C ARG A 186 9.38 1.67 -19.17
N ILE A 187 9.70 1.72 -17.88
CA ILE A 187 8.76 1.35 -16.81
C ILE A 187 7.52 2.25 -16.85
N LEU A 188 7.68 3.57 -17.04
CA LEU A 188 6.54 4.48 -17.24
C LEU A 188 5.69 4.14 -18.48
N ARG A 189 6.31 3.74 -19.61
CA ARG A 189 5.58 3.25 -20.80
C ARG A 189 4.86 1.91 -20.55
N TYR A 190 5.32 1.08 -19.63
CA TYR A 190 4.61 -0.13 -19.23
C TYR A 190 3.36 0.20 -18.41
N PHE A 191 3.41 1.23 -17.56
CA PHE A 191 2.25 1.76 -16.85
C PHE A 191 1.17 2.34 -17.75
N GLU A 192 1.54 2.96 -18.88
CA GLU A 192 0.58 3.48 -19.86
C GLU A 192 -0.35 2.37 -20.42
N GLY A 193 0.15 1.14 -20.57
CA GLY A 193 -0.65 -0.03 -20.97
C GLY A 193 -1.33 -0.78 -19.82
N THR A 194 -0.95 -0.52 -18.56
CA THR A 194 -1.39 -1.30 -17.38
C THR A 194 -1.99 -0.44 -16.26
N LYS A 195 -2.54 0.74 -16.59
CA LYS A 195 -3.03 1.76 -15.63
C LYS A 195 -4.00 1.19 -14.59
N SER A 196 -4.92 0.31 -15.02
CA SER A 196 -5.99 -0.27 -14.21
C SER A 196 -5.60 -1.54 -13.44
N HIS A 197 -4.34 -1.99 -13.53
CA HIS A 197 -3.88 -3.18 -12.81
C HIS A 197 -3.70 -2.88 -11.31
N GLY A 198 -3.80 -3.93 -10.50
CA GLY A 198 -3.72 -3.88 -9.05
C GLY A 198 -3.69 -5.29 -8.46
N ILE A 199 -3.76 -5.40 -7.14
CA ILE A 199 -3.79 -6.67 -6.42
C ILE A 199 -5.24 -7.04 -6.09
N MET A 200 -5.64 -8.27 -6.38
CA MET A 200 -6.89 -8.86 -5.89
C MET A 200 -6.55 -9.79 -4.72
N TYR A 201 -7.21 -9.60 -3.60
CA TYR A 201 -7.29 -10.56 -2.49
C TYR A 201 -8.66 -11.22 -2.57
N GLU A 202 -8.68 -12.55 -2.51
CA GLU A 202 -9.91 -13.33 -2.48
C GLU A 202 -9.93 -14.21 -1.23
N SER A 203 -11.11 -14.41 -0.63
CA SER A 203 -11.29 -15.30 0.50
C SER A 203 -11.28 -16.76 0.03
N GLU A 204 -10.20 -17.48 0.29
CA GLU A 204 -10.12 -18.91 0.05
C GLU A 204 -10.61 -19.70 1.28
N ILE A 205 -11.41 -20.74 1.03
CA ILE A 205 -11.97 -21.63 2.07
C ILE A 205 -10.95 -22.74 2.44
N ASP A 206 -10.01 -23.02 1.54
CA ASP A 206 -9.04 -24.11 1.63
C ASP A 206 -7.63 -23.50 1.73
N TYR A 207 -7.03 -23.50 2.92
CA TYR A 207 -5.76 -22.80 3.24
C TYR A 207 -4.50 -23.47 2.64
N LYS A 208 -4.54 -23.82 1.35
CA LYS A 208 -3.43 -24.45 0.63
C LYS A 208 -2.44 -23.41 0.13
N LEU A 209 -1.26 -23.39 0.77
CA LEU A 209 -0.13 -22.58 0.32
C LEU A 209 0.23 -22.91 -1.13
N THR A 210 -0.17 -22.05 -2.05
CA THR A 210 0.10 -22.19 -3.49
C THR A 210 1.27 -21.28 -3.86
N GLY A 211 2.40 -21.89 -4.22
CA GLY A 211 3.59 -21.18 -4.67
C GLY A 211 3.63 -21.05 -6.20
N TYR A 212 3.75 -19.82 -6.69
CA TYR A 212 4.01 -19.53 -8.09
C TYR A 212 5.49 -19.17 -8.28
N THR A 213 6.13 -19.74 -9.29
CA THR A 213 7.49 -19.38 -9.72
C THR A 213 7.44 -18.93 -11.16
N ASP A 214 7.93 -17.72 -11.42
CA ASP A 214 8.26 -17.27 -12.78
C ASP A 214 9.71 -17.67 -13.06
N SER A 215 9.97 -18.14 -14.28
CA SER A 215 11.29 -18.64 -14.71
C SER A 215 11.76 -17.84 -15.91
N ASP A 216 12.55 -16.78 -15.66
CA ASP A 216 13.23 -16.07 -16.73
C ASP A 216 14.50 -16.82 -17.19
N TRP A 217 14.88 -16.63 -18.45
CA TRP A 217 16.03 -17.28 -19.09
C TRP A 217 17.38 -16.71 -18.58
N ALA A 218 17.66 -16.85 -17.28
CA ALA A 218 18.96 -16.52 -16.69
C ALA A 218 19.26 -17.24 -15.36
N GLY A 219 18.26 -17.40 -14.48
CA GLY A 219 18.44 -17.92 -13.11
C GLY A 219 18.92 -16.87 -12.09
#